data_AF-A0A6N8B9V2-F1
#
_entry.id   AF-A0A6N8B9V2-F1
#
_cell.length_a   1.000
_cell.length_b   1.000
_cell.length_c   1.000
_cell.angle_alpha   90.00
_cell.angle_beta   90.00
_cell.angle_gamma   90.00
#
_symmetry.space_group_name_H-M   'P 1'
#
loop_
_entity.id
_entity.type
_entity.pdbx_description
1 polymer ?
#
loop_
_entity_poly.entity_id
_entity_poly.type
_entity_poly.pdbx_seq_one_letter_code
_entity_poly.pdbx_strand_id
1 'polypeptide(L)' 'MCNKRNPSEEEITNQYNKLVDHLGKIGLEPEDVPQALQTLQKQLRADMARHQKRIDKSNVAVS' A
#
# COMPACT_ATOMS: atom_id res chain seq x y z
N MET A 1 17.16 -8.79 15.38
CA MET A 1 16.03 -9.28 16.21
C MET A 1 14.96 -8.21 16.22
N CYS A 2 13.84 -8.41 15.51
CA CYS A 2 12.71 -7.48 15.61
C CYS A 2 11.89 -7.85 16.86
N ASN A 3 12.05 -7.09 17.95
CA ASN A 3 11.17 -7.18 19.10
C ASN A 3 9.77 -6.71 18.70
N LYS A 4 8.88 -7.64 18.33
CA LYS A 4 7.45 -7.36 18.16
C LYS A 4 6.83 -7.16 19.54
N ARG A 5 7.01 -5.99 20.15
CA ARG A 5 6.10 -5.55 21.21
C ARG A 5 4.74 -5.39 20.58
N ASN A 6 3.74 -6.10 21.11
CA ASN A 6 2.37 -5.89 20.66
C ASN A 6 1.98 -4.47 21.09
N PRO A 7 1.64 -3.57 20.15
CA PRO A 7 1.26 -2.20 20.49
C PRO A 7 0.00 -2.23 21.36
N SER A 8 -0.09 -1.33 22.34
CA SER A 8 -1.30 -1.19 23.14
C SER A 8 -2.45 -0.64 22.28
N GLU A 9 -3.71 -0.84 22.68
CA GLU A 9 -4.86 -0.30 21.96
C GLU A 9 -4.80 1.23 21.80
N GLU A 10 -4.27 1.93 22.80
CA GLU A 10 -4.06 3.38 22.77
C GLU A 10 -3.01 3.77 21.72
N GLU A 11 -1.96 2.96 21.59
CA GLU A 11 -0.89 3.18 20.62
C GLU A 11 -1.35 2.90 19.18
N ILE A 12 -2.21 1.89 19.00
CA ILE A 12 -2.88 1.60 17.73
C ILE A 12 -3.79 2.77 17.34
N THR A 13 -4.59 3.27 18.28
CA THR A 13 -5.52 4.39 18.05
C THR A 13 -4.77 5.67 17.69
N ASN A 14 -3.68 5.98 18.39
CA ASN A 14 -2.85 7.15 18.09
C ASN A 14 -2.18 7.05 16.72
N GLN A 15 -1.74 5.86 16.31
CA GLN A 15 -1.19 5.65 14.96
C GLN A 15 -2.26 5.81 13.89
N TYR A 16 -3.47 5.28 14.12
CA TYR A 16 -4.59 5.44 13.21
C TYR A 16 -4.96 6.91 13.02
N ASN A 17 -5.10 7.68 14.11
CA ASN A 17 -5.43 9.10 14.05
C ASN A 17 -4.37 9.92 13.29
N LYS A 18 -3.07 9.63 13.47
CA LYS A 18 -2.00 10.27 12.70
C LYS A 18 -2.08 9.96 11.21
N LEU A 19 -2.45 8.72 10.87
CA LEU A 19 -2.64 8.28 9.50
C LEU A 19 -3.81 9.01 8.85
N VAL A 20 -4.94 9.10 9.54
CA VAL A 20 -6.11 9.86 9.08
C VAL A 20 -5.79 11.35 8.90
N ASP A 21 -5.09 11.98 9.84
CA ASP A 21 -4.66 13.38 9.72
C ASP A 21 -3.74 13.61 8.50
N HIS A 22 -2.82 12.69 8.24
CA HIS A 22 -1.98 12.74 7.04
C HIS A 22 -2.76 12.57 5.74
N LEU A 23 -3.77 11.69 5.73
CA LEU A 23 -4.65 11.48 4.59
C LEU A 23 -5.54 12.72 4.35
N GLY A 24 -6.06 13.33 5.41
CA GLY A 24 -6.79 14.59 5.33
C GLY A 24 -5.96 15.74 4.74
N LYS A 25 -4.67 15.83 5.08
CA LYS A 25 -3.75 16.85 4.51
C LYS A 25 -3.55 16.73 2.99
N ILE A 26 -3.73 15.54 2.43
CA ILE A 26 -3.64 15.30 0.98
C ILE A 26 -5.01 15.30 0.30
N GLY A 27 -6.07 15.71 1.02
CA GLY A 27 -7.44 15.79 0.51
C GLY A 27 -8.14 14.43 0.39
N LEU A 28 -7.65 13.41 1.09
CA LEU A 28 -8.31 12.10 1.19
C LEU A 28 -9.06 12.03 2.51
N GLU A 29 -10.39 12.05 2.44
CA GLU A 29 -11.22 11.86 3.62
C GLU A 29 -11.14 10.39 4.08
N PRO A 30 -11.20 10.13 5.40
CA PRO A 30 -11.14 8.77 5.94
C PRO A 30 -12.17 7.80 5.35
N GLU A 31 -13.32 8.30 4.90
CA GLU A 31 -14.35 7.52 4.21
C GLU A 31 -13.93 7.06 2.80
N ASP A 32 -13.06 7.81 2.13
CA ASP A 32 -12.51 7.47 0.82
C ASP A 32 -11.29 6.54 0.91
N VAL A 33 -10.65 6.44 2.09
CA VAL A 33 -9.43 5.66 2.29
C VAL A 33 -9.58 4.19 1.92
N PRO A 34 -10.66 3.47 2.27
CA PRO A 34 -10.84 2.07 1.86
C PRO A 34 -10.91 1.93 0.33
N GLN A 35 -11.59 2.86 -0.34
CA GLN A 35 -11.72 2.86 -1.81
C GLN A 35 -10.40 3.22 -2.49
N ALA A 36 -9.67 4.20 -1.95
CA ALA A 36 -8.34 4.60 -2.41
C ALA A 36 -7.33 3.45 -2.25
N LEU A 37 -7.33 2.75 -1.11
CA LEU A 37 -6.48 1.58 -0.87
C LEU A 37 -6.79 0.43 -1.83
N GLN A 38 -8.07 0.13 -2.08
CA GLN A 38 -8.45 -0.89 -3.07
C GLN A 38 -7.99 -0.51 -4.48
N THR A 39 -8.11 0.77 -4.85
CA THR A 39 -7.67 1.28 -6.16
C THR A 39 -6.16 1.16 -6.30
N LEU A 40 -5.41 1.55 -5.27
CA LEU A 40 -3.96 1.43 -5.23
C LEU A 40 -3.51 -0.04 -5.33
N GLN A 41 -4.16 -0.95 -4.61
CA GLN A 41 -3.88 -2.39 -4.72
C GLN A 41 -4.08 -2.93 -6.15
N LYS A 42 -5.17 -2.52 -6.83
CA LYS A 42 -5.43 -2.92 -8.21
C LYS A 42 -4.35 -2.40 -9.16
N GLN A 43 -3.95 -1.14 -9.01
CA GLN A 43 -2.89 -0.54 -9.82
C GLN A 43 -1.54 -1.22 -9.60
N LEU A 44 -1.16 -1.47 -8.34
CA LEU A 44 0.08 -2.20 -8.01
C LEU A 44 0.11 -3.60 -8.60
N ARG A 45 -1.01 -4.35 -8.54
CA ARG A 45 -1.09 -5.67 -9.19
C ARG A 45 -0.95 -5.57 -10.71
N ALA A 46 -1.58 -4.59 -11.34
CA ALA A 46 -1.48 -4.38 -12.77
C ALA A 46 -0.04 -4.02 -13.18
N ASP A 47 0.64 -3.18 -12.42
CA ASP A 47 2.03 -2.80 -12.69
C ASP A 47 3.00 -3.95 -12.43
N MET A 48 2.84 -4.71 -11.35
CA MET A 48 3.62 -5.94 -11.14
C MET A 48 3.43 -6.93 -12.29
N ALA A 49 2.19 -7.12 -12.78
CA ALA A 49 1.92 -7.98 -13.92
C ALA A 49 2.56 -7.45 -15.23
N ARG A 50 2.57 -6.13 -15.43
CA ARG A 50 3.27 -5.50 -16.56
C ARG A 50 4.78 -5.68 -16.47
N HIS A 51 5.36 -5.49 -15.29
CA HIS A 51 6.77 -5.72 -15.04
C HIS A 51 7.17 -7.18 -15.25
N GLN A 52 6.37 -8.13 -14.76
CA GLN A 52 6.60 -9.56 -14.99
C GLN A 52 6.59 -9.89 -16.49
N LYS A 53 5.59 -9.41 -17.24
CA LYS A 53 5.55 -9.60 -18.70
C LYS A 53 6.75 -9.02 -19.44
N ARG A 54 7.32 -7.91 -18.95
CA ARG A 54 8.55 -7.32 -19.52
C ARG A 54 9.77 -8.19 -19.23
N ILE A 55 9.87 -8.74 -18.02
CA ILE A 55 10.94 -9.68 -17.65
C ILE A 55 10.84 -10.95 -18.51
N ASP A 56 9.66 -11.53 -18.63
CA ASP A 56 9.43 -12.75 -19.42
C ASP A 56 9.76 -12.54 -20.90
N LYS A 57 9.34 -11.40 -21.50
CA LYS A 57 9.73 -11.03 -22.87
C LYS A 57 11.23 -10.84 -23.03
N SER A 58 11.89 -10.27 -22.01
CA SER A 58 13.34 -10.05 -22.05
C SER A 58 14.11 -11.37 -21.97
N ASN A 59 13.62 -12.38 -21.25
CA ASN A 59 14.24 -13.70 -21.20
C ASN A 59 14.09 -14.48 -22.51
N VAL A 60 12.96 -14.35 -23.21
CA VAL A 60 12.74 -15.00 -24.53
C VAL A 60 13.62 -14.39 -25.62
N ALA A 61 13.97 -13.10 -25.52
CA ALA A 61 14.82 -12.42 -26.50
C ALA A 61 16.33 -12.72 -26.37
N VAL A 62 16.74 -13.39 -25.28
CA VAL A 62 18.15 -13.72 -24.97
C VAL A 62 18.44 -15.22 -25.15
N SER A 63 17.45 -16.02 -25.54
CA SER A 63 17.60 -17.45 -25.87
C SER A 63 17.67 -17.70 -27.37
#